data_AF-A3ZPR3-F1
#
_entry.id   AF-A3ZPR3-F1
#
_cell.length_a   1.000
_cell.length_b   1.000
_cell.length_c   1.000
_cell.angle_alpha   90.00
_cell.angle_beta   90.00
_cell.angle_gamma   90.00
#
_symmetry.space_group_name_H-M   'P 1'
#
loop_
_entity.id
_entity.type
_entity.pdbx_description
1 polymer ?
#
loop_
_entity_poly.entity_id
_entity_poly.type
_entity_poly.pdbx_seq_one_letter_code
_entity_poly.pdbx_strand_id
1 'polypeptide(L)'
;MRSLFLMRYKMTRSPLVSLMAVYAVSYQEAASAFDFRMWNKRIEREQYQLLSHRQILEEMVHLQIHLDFIRKLPDDQLCEFLRDRKARQLADKQSVERTVLDLLEQLEPIRN
;
A
#
# COMPACT_ATOMS: atom_id res chain seq x y z
N MET A 1 -3.60 17.44 1.11
CA MET A 1 -3.98 16.43 0.10
C MET A 1 -3.13 15.18 0.33
N ARG A 2 -3.71 13.98 0.42
CA ARG A 2 -2.95 12.75 0.69
C ARG A 2 -2.32 12.20 -0.58
N SER A 3 -1.38 11.29 -0.43
CA SER A 3 -0.63 10.66 -1.52
C SER A 3 -0.33 9.21 -1.20
N LEU A 4 -0.24 8.38 -2.23
CA LEU A 4 0.31 7.04 -2.15
C LEU A 4 1.83 7.12 -2.23
N PHE A 5 2.51 6.69 -1.17
CA PHE A 5 3.95 6.53 -1.12
C PHE A 5 4.31 5.06 -1.36
N LEU A 6 5.13 4.83 -2.38
CA LEU A 6 5.69 3.52 -2.69
C LEU A 6 7.10 3.44 -2.11
N MET A 7 7.23 2.71 -1.01
CA MET A 7 8.45 2.59 -0.21
C MET A 7 9.26 1.40 -0.71
N ARG A 8 10.40 1.65 -1.38
CA ARG A 8 11.32 0.60 -1.82
C ARG A 8 12.27 0.27 -0.68
N TYR A 9 12.36 -0.99 -0.31
CA TYR A 9 13.21 -1.43 0.79
C TYR A 9 13.83 -2.79 0.47
N LYS A 10 14.88 -3.15 1.22
CA LYS A 10 15.43 -4.51 1.22
C LYS A 10 15.65 -4.97 2.65
N MET A 11 15.62 -6.28 2.86
CA MET A 11 16.05 -6.85 4.13
C MET A 11 17.57 -6.92 4.17
N THR A 12 18.21 -6.67 5.31
CA THR A 12 19.67 -6.63 5.44
C THR A 12 20.35 -7.93 5.00
N ARG A 13 19.66 -9.07 5.19
CA ARG A 13 20.14 -10.42 4.79
C ARG A 13 19.62 -10.88 3.42
N SER A 14 18.90 -10.04 2.68
CA SER A 14 18.35 -10.40 1.37
C SER A 14 18.80 -9.41 0.28
N PRO A 15 19.28 -9.91 -0.87
CA PRO A 15 19.55 -9.04 -2.01
C PRO A 15 18.28 -8.53 -2.69
N LEU A 16 17.11 -9.12 -2.36
CA LEU A 16 15.84 -8.78 -3.00
C LEU A 16 15.32 -7.42 -2.53
N VAL A 17 14.91 -6.60 -3.50
CA VAL A 17 14.24 -5.33 -3.26
C VAL A 17 12.74 -5.57 -3.28
N SER A 18 12.09 -5.20 -2.18
CA SER A 18 10.65 -5.24 -2.00
C SER A 18 10.05 -3.84 -2.10
N LEU A 19 8.73 -3.80 -2.25
CA LEU A 19 7.94 -2.58 -2.25
C LEU A 19 6.90 -2.66 -1.13
N MET A 20 6.56 -1.53 -0.53
CA MET A 20 5.40 -1.38 0.34
C MET A 20 4.63 -0.11 -0.02
N ALA A 21 3.31 -0.24 -0.15
CA ALA A 21 2.41 0.88 -0.41
C ALA A 21 1.90 1.50 0.91
N VAL A 22 2.08 2.80 1.08
CA VAL A 22 1.66 3.56 2.28
C VAL A 22 0.91 4.83 1.87
N TYR A 23 -0.32 5.03 2.34
CA TYR A 23 -1.02 6.30 2.17
C TYR A 23 -0.70 7.25 3.32
N ALA A 24 -0.31 8.48 2.99
CA ALA A 24 0.01 9.50 3.98
C ALA A 24 -0.18 10.91 3.42
N VAL A 25 -0.24 11.93 4.29
CA VAL A 25 -0.27 13.34 3.87
C VAL A 25 1.13 13.82 3.50
N SER A 26 2.17 13.24 4.10
CA SER A 26 3.57 13.60 3.90
C SER A 26 4.49 12.39 3.86
N TYR A 27 5.70 12.56 3.33
CA TYR A 27 6.72 11.51 3.37
C TYR A 27 7.06 11.08 4.79
N GLN A 28 7.07 12.01 5.74
CA GLN A 28 7.44 11.73 7.12
C GLN A 28 6.42 10.82 7.81
N GLU A 29 5.14 11.10 7.60
CA GLU A 29 4.05 10.20 8.00
C GLU A 29 4.15 8.83 7.31
N ALA A 30 4.46 8.81 6.01
CA ALA A 30 4.61 7.57 5.26
C ALA A 30 5.77 6.71 5.80
N ALA A 31 6.90 7.33 6.13
CA ALA A 31 8.05 6.66 6.72
C ALA A 31 7.73 6.09 8.11
N SER A 32 7.04 6.88 8.96
CA SER A 32 6.60 6.39 10.28
C SER A 32 5.61 5.23 10.17
N ALA A 33 4.64 5.31 9.25
CA ALA A 33 3.70 4.21 9.02
C ALA A 33 4.37 2.97 8.40
N PHE A 34 5.36 3.15 7.54
CA PHE A 34 6.20 2.08 7.01
C PHE A 34 6.95 1.37 8.15
N ASP A 35 7.66 2.12 8.99
CA ASP A 35 8.42 1.56 10.12
C ASP A 35 7.49 0.84 11.11
N PHE A 36 6.30 1.39 11.38
CA PHE A 36 5.28 0.76 12.21
C PHE A 36 4.78 -0.58 11.64
N ARG A 37 4.57 -0.67 10.32
CA ARG A 37 4.19 -1.93 9.67
C ARG A 37 5.31 -2.96 9.73
N MET A 38 6.57 -2.56 9.56
CA MET A 38 7.72 -3.46 9.73
C MET A 38 7.80 -4.00 11.16
N TRP A 39 7.61 -3.12 12.15
CA TRP A 39 7.54 -3.50 13.56
C TRP A 39 6.41 -4.50 13.86
N ASN A 40 5.20 -4.27 13.33
CA ASN A 40 4.08 -5.23 13.45
C ASN A 40 4.40 -6.60 12.84
N LYS A 41 5.24 -6.64 11.80
CA LYS A 41 5.76 -7.88 11.21
C LYS A 41 6.93 -8.49 11.99
N ARG A 42 7.24 -7.95 13.19
CA ARG A 42 8.37 -8.33 14.04
C ARG A 42 9.72 -8.19 13.32
N ILE A 43 9.81 -7.19 12.45
CA ILE A 43 11.04 -6.84 11.75
C ILE A 43 11.63 -5.60 12.43
N GLU A 44 12.81 -5.74 13.01
CA GLU A 44 13.55 -4.67 13.67
C GLU A 44 14.20 -3.71 12.67
N ARG A 45 14.45 -2.47 13.11
CA ARG A 45 14.94 -1.39 12.22
C ARG A 45 16.27 -1.71 11.53
N GLU A 46 17.14 -2.45 12.19
CA GLU A 46 18.44 -2.90 11.67
C GLU A 46 18.32 -4.02 10.61
N GLN A 47 17.17 -4.69 10.53
CA GLN A 47 16.94 -5.81 9.63
C GLN A 47 16.47 -5.37 8.24
N TYR A 48 16.23 -4.08 8.03
CA TYR A 48 15.87 -3.54 6.73
C TYR A 48 16.49 -2.17 6.46
N GLN A 49 16.60 -1.88 5.16
CA GLN A 49 17.03 -0.58 4.67
C GLN A 49 15.95 -0.06 3.72
N LEU A 50 15.38 1.11 4.07
CA LEU A 50 14.61 1.90 3.12
C LEU A 50 15.57 2.50 2.09
N LEU A 51 15.35 2.20 0.81
CA LEU A 51 16.24 2.58 -0.29
C LEU A 51 15.79 3.88 -0.97
N SER A 52 14.50 4.00 -1.24
CA SER A 52 13.91 5.16 -1.91
C SER A 52 12.40 5.16 -1.74
N HIS A 53 11.74 6.26 -2.09
CA HIS A 53 10.29 6.32 -2.19
C HIS A 53 9.86 6.97 -3.51
N ARG A 54 8.62 6.70 -3.92
CA ARG A 54 7.92 7.44 -4.97
C ARG A 54 6.59 7.94 -4.42
N GLN A 55 6.33 9.23 -4.52
CA GLN A 55 5.04 9.81 -4.20
C GLN A 55 4.16 9.81 -5.45
N ILE A 56 2.91 9.40 -5.29
CA ILE A 56 1.85 9.52 -6.28
C ILE A 56 0.72 10.28 -5.59
N LEU A 57 0.42 11.49 -6.10
CA LEU A 57 -0.67 12.31 -5.58
C LEU A 57 -1.99 11.52 -5.67
N GLU A 58 -2.80 11.53 -4.62
CA GLU A 58 -4.02 10.72 -4.57
C GLU A 58 -5.00 11.03 -5.70
N GLU A 59 -5.09 12.30 -6.11
CA GLU A 59 -5.86 12.73 -7.27
C GLU A 59 -5.37 12.13 -8.61
N MET A 60 -4.11 11.69 -8.65
CA MET A 60 -3.51 10.99 -9.79
C MET A 60 -3.63 9.46 -9.65
N VAL A 61 -4.02 8.93 -8.48
CA VAL A 61 -4.29 7.50 -8.27
C VAL A 61 -5.69 7.17 -8.82
N HIS A 62 -5.84 7.32 -10.14
CA HIS A 62 -6.92 6.67 -10.87
C HIS A 62 -6.59 5.17 -10.93
N LEU A 63 -7.43 4.33 -10.33
CA LEU A 63 -7.21 2.89 -10.24
C LEU A 63 -6.93 2.27 -11.63
N GLN A 64 -7.58 2.80 -12.68
CA GLN A 64 -7.38 2.42 -14.08
C GLN A 64 -5.97 2.72 -14.63
N ILE A 65 -5.33 3.81 -14.22
CA ILE A 65 -4.02 4.22 -14.74
C ILE A 65 -2.88 3.43 -14.06
N HIS A 66 -3.11 2.98 -12.82
CA HIS A 66 -2.10 2.29 -12.01
C HIS A 66 -2.38 0.81 -11.78
N LEU A 67 -3.44 0.27 -12.40
CA LEU A 67 -3.88 -1.13 -12.26
C LEU A 67 -2.75 -2.12 -12.57
N ASP A 68 -1.97 -1.87 -13.63
CA ASP A 68 -0.82 -2.69 -14.02
C ASP A 68 0.33 -2.68 -13.01
N PHE A 69 0.42 -1.62 -12.21
CA PHE A 69 1.43 -1.50 -11.16
C PHE A 69 0.93 -2.10 -9.85
N ILE A 70 -0.32 -1.79 -9.49
CA ILE A 70 -1.01 -2.27 -8.30
C ILE A 70 -1.11 -3.81 -8.33
N ARG A 71 -1.38 -4.42 -9.49
CA ARG A 71 -1.36 -5.88 -9.69
C ARG A 71 0.00 -6.56 -9.51
N LYS A 72 1.10 -5.81 -9.50
CA LYS A 72 2.45 -6.35 -9.23
C LYS A 72 2.79 -6.38 -7.74
N LEU A 73 1.95 -5.81 -6.89
CA LEU A 73 2.09 -5.98 -5.44
C LEU A 73 1.77 -7.43 -5.07
N PRO A 74 2.46 -7.99 -4.05
CA PRO A 74 2.03 -9.23 -3.43
C PRO A 74 0.56 -9.16 -2.97
N ASP A 75 -0.18 -10.26 -3.11
CA ASP A 75 -1.64 -10.31 -2.86
C ASP A 75 -2.04 -9.80 -1.47
N ASP A 76 -1.23 -10.08 -0.44
CA ASP A 76 -1.44 -9.59 0.92
C ASP A 76 -1.39 -8.05 0.99
N GLN A 77 -0.40 -7.45 0.33
CA GLN A 77 -0.24 -5.99 0.28
C GLN A 77 -1.27 -5.32 -0.62
N LEU A 78 -1.65 -5.97 -1.71
CA LEU A 78 -2.69 -5.50 -2.61
C LEU A 78 -4.05 -5.51 -1.89
N CYS A 79 -4.37 -6.59 -1.19
CA CYS A 79 -5.58 -6.70 -0.39
C CYS A 79 -5.62 -5.63 0.71
N GLU A 80 -4.52 -5.40 1.45
CA GLU A 80 -4.42 -4.32 2.44
C GLU A 80 -4.66 -2.94 1.81
N PHE A 81 -4.05 -2.67 0.64
CA PHE A 81 -4.23 -1.42 -0.10
C PHE A 81 -5.69 -1.17 -0.48
N LEU A 82 -6.38 -2.19 -1.00
CA LEU A 82 -7.76 -2.07 -1.44
C LEU A 82 -8.73 -1.92 -0.25
N ARG A 83 -8.50 -2.62 0.87
CA ARG A 83 -9.27 -2.48 2.11
C ARG A 83 -9.17 -1.06 2.67
N ASP A 84 -7.96 -0.53 2.74
CA ASP A 84 -7.68 0.82 3.22
C ASP A 84 -8.35 1.89 2.34
N ARG A 85 -8.32 1.71 1.01
CA ARG A 85 -9.04 2.57 0.06
C ARG A 85 -10.56 2.50 0.26
N LYS A 86 -11.13 1.29 0.36
CA LYS A 86 -12.57 1.08 0.61
C LYS A 86 -13.01 1.76 1.91
N ALA A 87 -12.28 1.55 3.01
CA ALA A 87 -12.60 2.13 4.31
C ALA A 87 -12.61 3.66 4.27
N ARG A 88 -11.67 4.29 3.53
CA ARG A 88 -11.63 5.74 3.35
C ARG A 88 -12.78 6.28 2.52
N GLN A 89 -13.11 5.66 1.39
CA GLN A 89 -14.25 6.11 0.56
C GLN A 89 -15.55 6.09 1.36
N LEU A 90 -15.74 5.08 2.22
CA LEU A 90 -16.86 5.02 3.14
C LEU A 90 -16.83 6.15 4.19
N ALA A 91 -15.66 6.42 4.80
CA ALA A 91 -15.51 7.49 5.78
C ALA A 91 -15.78 8.89 5.19
N ASP A 92 -15.37 9.11 3.94
CA ASP A 92 -15.57 10.36 3.20
C ASP A 92 -16.96 10.48 2.55
N LYS A 93 -17.86 9.52 2.82
CA LYS A 93 -19.21 9.41 2.22
C LYS A 93 -19.20 9.38 0.69
N GLN A 94 -18.12 8.91 0.09
CA GLN A 94 -17.99 8.71 -1.35
C GLN A 94 -18.52 7.32 -1.73
N SER A 95 -19.01 7.19 -2.97
CA SER A 95 -19.30 5.87 -3.52
C SER A 95 -17.99 5.09 -3.67
N VAL A 96 -17.94 3.86 -3.15
CA VAL A 96 -16.78 2.98 -3.33
C VAL A 96 -16.68 2.60 -4.80
N GLU A 97 -15.50 2.77 -5.39
CA GLU A 97 -15.25 2.41 -6.79
C GLU A 97 -15.52 0.91 -7.02
N ARG A 98 -16.30 0.59 -8.07
CA ARG A 98 -16.64 -0.81 -8.44
C ARG A 98 -15.39 -1.69 -8.56
N THR A 99 -14.35 -1.17 -9.22
CA THR A 99 -13.08 -1.88 -9.43
C THR A 99 -12.37 -2.24 -8.11
N VAL A 100 -12.52 -1.44 -7.05
CA VAL A 100 -11.96 -1.77 -5.73
C VAL A 100 -12.69 -2.98 -5.13
N LEU A 101 -14.01 -3.03 -5.27
CA LEU A 101 -14.83 -4.15 -4.80
C LEU A 101 -14.51 -5.43 -5.57
N ASP A 102 -14.47 -5.35 -6.90
CA ASP A 102 -14.21 -6.51 -7.77
C ASP A 102 -12.82 -7.12 -7.50
N LEU A 103 -11.80 -6.28 -7.27
CA LEU A 103 -10.45 -6.75 -6.94
C LEU A 103 -10.37 -7.36 -5.53
N LEU A 104 -11.08 -6.79 -4.54
CA LEU A 104 -11.15 -7.38 -3.20
C LEU A 104 -11.80 -8.76 -3.24
N GLU A 105 -12.91 -8.92 -3.98
CA GLU A 105 -13.60 -10.19 -4.14
C GLU A 105 -12.72 -11.27 -4.81
N GLN A 106 -11.83 -10.86 -5.72
CA GLN A 106 -10.85 -11.78 -6.34
C GLN A 106 -9.73 -12.22 -5.38
N LEU A 107 -9.32 -11.35 -4.46
CA LEU A 107 -8.14 -11.55 -3.60
C LEU A 107 -8.50 -12.13 -2.22
N GLU A 108 -9.68 -11.82 -1.71
CA GLU A 108 -10.21 -12.42 -0.50
C GLU A 108 -10.91 -13.73 -0.90
N PRO A 109 -10.37 -14.92 -0.56
CA PRO A 109 -11.09 -16.15 -0.84
C PRO A 109 -12.46 -16.05 -0.17
N ILE A 110 -13.52 -16.27 -0.94
CA ILE A 110 -14.91 -16.27 -0.49
C ILE A 110 -15.00 -17.22 0.71
N ARG A 111 -14.90 -16.66 1.92
CA ARG A 111 -15.17 -17.38 3.16
C ARG A 111 -16.70 -17.45 3.26
N ASN A 112 -17.25 -18.51 2.67
CA ASN A 112 -18.52 -19.07 3.12
C ASN A 112 -18.33 -19.72 4.49
#